data_AF-A0A7S0HI72-F1
#
_entry.id   AF-A0A7S0HI72-F1
#
_cell.length_a   1.000
_cell.length_b   1.000
_cell.length_c   1.000
_cell.angle_alpha   90.00
_cell.angle_beta   90.00
_cell.angle_gamma   90.00
#
_symmetry.space_group_name_H-M   'P 1'
#
loop_
_entity.id
_entity.type
_entity.pdbx_description
1 polymer ?
#
loop_
_entity_poly.entity_id
_entity_poly.type
_entity_poly.pdbx_seq_one_letter_code
_entity_poly.pdbx_strand_id
1 'polypeptide(L)'
;MAQKGKGPMICHALKLPTVFCLLLVQSVLSSPSKSKFVDVSVVAPWAPTPLIIEASEYFSDRADDSNFWKFVEALPTDIFEKTDKEQYDTSIALASKIVSDVQVNLIKFALSIRNFSPKLQAYKQLWQTALNSGCAITEKNGAVALIGGKCVKDAKLLKDAVHSCHPAK
;
A
#
# COMPACT_ATOMS: atom_id res chain seq x y z
N MET A 1 64.20 -54.74 18.06
CA MET A 1 63.43 -53.81 17.21
C MET A 1 61.93 -54.07 17.43
N ALA A 2 61.16 -53.00 17.69
CA ALA A 2 59.71 -52.78 17.54
C ALA A 2 58.72 -53.93 17.85
N GLN A 3 57.94 -53.88 18.96
CA GLN A 3 56.62 -53.22 19.12
C GLN A 3 55.54 -53.55 18.07
N LYS A 4 54.44 -54.17 18.52
CA LYS A 4 53.08 -53.89 17.98
C LYS A 4 52.02 -54.06 19.07
N GLY A 5 51.43 -52.92 19.46
CA GLY A 5 50.46 -52.79 20.53
C GLY A 5 49.05 -53.26 20.16
N LYS A 6 48.33 -53.68 21.20
CA LYS A 6 46.89 -53.93 21.21
C LYS A 6 46.31 -52.91 22.18
N GLY A 7 45.70 -51.84 21.66
CA GLY A 7 45.04 -50.83 22.48
C GLY A 7 43.68 -51.33 22.98
N PRO A 8 43.30 -51.09 24.24
CA PRO A 8 41.96 -51.41 24.71
C PRO A 8 40.95 -50.37 24.20
N MET A 9 39.82 -50.87 23.73
CA MET A 9 38.64 -50.11 23.34
C MET A 9 37.97 -49.56 24.61
N ILE A 10 38.09 -48.25 24.85
CA ILE A 10 37.49 -47.60 26.02
C ILE A 10 36.06 -47.22 25.68
N CYS A 11 35.11 -48.10 26.02
CA CYS A 11 33.70 -47.74 26.11
C CYS A 11 33.51 -46.91 27.39
N HIS A 12 33.49 -45.58 27.24
CA HIS A 12 33.11 -44.69 28.33
C HIS A 12 31.63 -44.92 28.65
N ALA A 13 31.36 -45.66 29.73
CA ALA A 13 30.02 -45.81 30.29
C ALA A 13 29.52 -44.43 30.72
N LEU A 14 28.59 -43.86 29.95
CA LEU A 14 27.86 -42.66 30.31
C LEU A 14 27.15 -42.93 31.64
N LYS A 15 27.62 -42.33 32.73
CA LYS A 15 27.07 -42.55 34.06
C LYS A 15 25.62 -42.05 34.07
N LEU A 16 24.69 -42.94 34.45
CA LEU A 16 23.26 -42.67 34.64
C LEU A 16 22.94 -41.32 35.34
N PRO A 17 23.66 -40.89 36.39
CA PRO A 17 23.42 -39.57 37.00
C PRO A 17 23.73 -38.39 36.06
N THR A 18 24.70 -38.51 35.15
CA THR A 18 25.06 -37.45 34.19
C THR A 18 23.98 -37.30 33.12
N VAL A 19 23.39 -38.41 32.67
CA VAL A 19 22.27 -38.42 31.72
C VAL A 19 21.01 -37.84 32.37
N PHE A 20 20.74 -38.22 33.62
CA PHE A 20 19.63 -37.67 34.39
C PHE A 20 19.77 -36.15 34.62
N CYS A 21 20.99 -35.69 34.91
CA CYS A 21 21.28 -34.27 35.04
C CYS A 21 21.08 -33.51 33.72
N LEU A 22 21.51 -34.08 32.58
CA LEU A 22 21.25 -33.49 31.26
C LEU A 22 19.76 -33.42 30.92
N LEU A 23 18.98 -34.47 31.25
CA LEU A 23 17.53 -34.50 31.03
C LEU A 23 16.79 -33.46 31.88
N LEU A 24 17.24 -33.24 33.11
CA LEU A 24 16.70 -32.17 33.97
C LEU A 24 17.02 -30.78 33.40
N VAL A 25 18.23 -30.55 32.86
CA VAL A 25 18.57 -29.26 32.24
C VAL A 25 17.71 -28.98 30.99
N GLN A 26 17.40 -30.01 30.20
CA GLN A 26 16.54 -29.88 29.02
C GLN A 26 15.08 -29.54 29.36
N SER A 27 14.56 -29.98 30.51
CA SER A 27 13.19 -29.65 30.94
C SER A 27 13.06 -28.21 31.45
N VAL A 28 14.12 -27.63 32.04
CA VAL A 28 14.11 -26.21 32.49
C VAL A 28 14.21 -25.23 31.31
N LEU A 29 14.92 -25.59 30.23
CA LEU A 29 15.05 -24.74 29.04
C LEU A 29 13.80 -24.75 28.13
N SER A 30 12.91 -25.73 28.27
CA SER A 30 11.76 -25.94 27.35
C SER A 30 10.44 -25.34 27.85
N SER A 31 10.47 -24.32 28.71
CA SER A 31 9.25 -23.54 29.01
C SER A 31 9.12 -22.40 28.00
N PRO A 32 8.24 -22.49 26.98
CA PRO A 32 7.88 -21.32 26.20
C PRO A 32 7.18 -20.33 27.13
N SER A 33 7.92 -19.32 27.56
CA SER A 33 7.35 -18.13 28.20
C SER A 33 6.37 -17.52 27.21
N LYS A 34 5.07 -17.74 27.43
CA LYS A 34 4.01 -17.07 26.67
C LYS A 34 4.07 -15.60 27.04
N SER A 35 4.73 -14.81 26.20
CA SER A 35 4.75 -13.35 26.31
C SER A 35 3.31 -12.83 26.37
N LYS A 36 2.97 -12.11 27.43
CA LYS A 36 1.68 -11.39 27.51
C LYS A 36 1.82 -10.14 26.65
N PHE A 37 1.32 -10.21 25.41
CA PHE A 37 1.32 -9.09 24.48
C PHE A 37 -0.07 -8.45 24.42
N VAL A 38 -0.10 -7.12 24.39
CA VAL A 38 -1.32 -6.32 24.18
C VAL A 38 -1.23 -5.71 22.80
N ASP A 39 -2.21 -6.01 21.95
CA ASP A 39 -2.34 -5.46 20.60
C ASP A 39 -3.49 -4.44 20.57
N VAL A 40 -3.22 -3.27 20.00
CA VAL A 40 -4.21 -2.20 19.80
C VAL A 40 -4.10 -1.72 18.36
N SER A 41 -5.20 -1.80 17.62
CA SER A 41 -5.28 -1.34 16.24
C SER A 41 -6.35 -0.25 16.08
N VAL A 42 -6.13 0.64 15.13
CA VAL A 42 -7.07 1.71 14.76
C VAL A 42 -7.47 1.50 13.30
N VAL A 43 -8.77 1.52 13.03
CA VAL A 43 -9.33 1.27 11.71
C VAL A 43 -10.28 2.41 11.33
N ALA A 44 -10.14 2.90 10.10
CA ALA A 44 -11.03 3.92 9.57
C ALA A 44 -12.42 3.32 9.22
N PRO A 45 -13.51 4.09 9.30
CA PRO A 45 -14.86 3.59 9.01
C PRO A 45 -15.18 3.47 7.50
N TRP A 46 -14.19 3.53 6.61
CA TRP A 46 -14.35 3.40 5.16
C TRP A 46 -13.47 2.30 4.58
N ALA A 47 -13.84 1.82 3.39
CA ALA A 47 -13.09 0.78 2.68
C ALA A 47 -11.68 1.27 2.29
N PRO A 48 -10.70 0.36 2.18
CA PRO A 48 -9.36 0.72 1.74
C PRO A 48 -9.37 1.44 0.38
N THR A 49 -8.61 2.53 0.31
CA THR A 49 -8.38 3.33 -0.89
C THR A 49 -7.16 2.82 -1.67
N PRO A 50 -7.19 2.76 -3.02
CA PRO A 50 -6.07 2.26 -3.81
C PRO A 50 -4.79 3.08 -3.62
N LEU A 51 -3.64 2.43 -3.45
CA LEU A 51 -2.36 3.10 -3.17
C LEU A 51 -1.91 4.01 -4.32
N ILE A 52 -2.18 3.61 -5.56
CA ILE A 52 -1.81 4.41 -6.74
C ILE A 52 -2.51 5.78 -6.76
N ILE A 53 -3.78 5.82 -6.34
CA ILE A 53 -4.56 7.07 -6.31
C ILE A 53 -4.11 7.93 -5.13
N GLU A 54 -3.76 7.33 -3.98
CA GLU A 54 -3.17 8.09 -2.88
C GLU A 54 -1.82 8.71 -3.25
N ALA A 55 -1.01 8.00 -4.04
CA ALA A 55 0.23 8.54 -4.57
C ALA A 55 -0.04 9.72 -5.52
N SER A 56 -1.04 9.63 -6.40
CA SER A 56 -1.40 10.76 -7.28
C SER A 56 -1.87 11.99 -6.48
N GLU A 57 -2.60 11.80 -5.38
CA GLU A 57 -3.02 12.92 -4.52
C GLU A 57 -1.84 13.63 -3.84
N TYR A 58 -0.76 12.90 -3.52
CA TYR A 58 0.46 13.54 -3.02
C TYR A 58 1.01 14.55 -4.03
N PHE A 59 1.08 14.16 -5.31
CA PHE A 59 1.57 15.05 -6.36
C PHE A 59 0.65 16.25 -6.58
N SER A 60 -0.67 16.08 -6.46
CA SER A 60 -1.62 17.19 -6.57
C SER A 60 -1.56 18.16 -5.39
N ASP A 61 -1.26 17.70 -4.18
CA ASP A 61 -1.24 18.55 -2.97
C ASP A 61 0.11 19.23 -2.73
N ARG A 62 1.21 18.51 -3.00
CA ARG A 62 2.56 18.93 -2.59
C ARG A 62 3.53 19.20 -3.73
N ALA A 63 3.24 18.73 -4.94
CA ALA A 63 4.06 19.00 -6.10
C ALA A 63 3.40 20.06 -6.99
N ASP A 64 4.19 20.61 -7.91
CA ASP A 64 3.68 21.47 -8.98
C ASP A 64 2.67 20.69 -9.85
N ASP A 65 1.65 21.38 -10.36
CA ASP A 65 0.59 20.81 -11.21
C ASP A 65 1.19 20.01 -12.39
N SER A 66 2.36 20.44 -12.87
CA SER A 66 3.11 19.75 -13.94
C SER A 66 3.57 18.34 -13.56
N ASN A 67 3.89 18.08 -12.29
CA ASN A 67 4.37 16.78 -11.84
C ASN A 67 3.24 15.78 -11.61
N PHE A 68 2.05 16.26 -11.24
CA PHE A 68 0.85 15.43 -11.18
C PHE A 68 0.57 14.79 -12.54
N TRP A 69 0.53 15.60 -13.62
CA TRP A 69 0.27 15.09 -14.96
C TRP A 69 1.38 14.15 -15.46
N LYS A 70 2.66 14.48 -15.23
CA LYS A 70 3.78 13.56 -15.53
C LYS A 70 3.63 12.20 -14.85
N PHE A 71 3.14 12.17 -13.61
CA PHE A 71 2.91 10.92 -12.89
C PHE A 71 1.77 10.12 -13.52
N VAL A 72 0.62 10.77 -13.76
CA VAL A 72 -0.58 10.14 -14.33
C VAL A 72 -0.30 9.59 -15.73
N GLU A 73 0.40 10.35 -16.58
CA GLU A 73 0.76 9.94 -17.94
C GLU A 73 1.74 8.76 -17.97
N ALA A 74 2.55 8.60 -16.92
CA ALA A 74 3.50 7.49 -16.82
C ALA A 74 2.89 6.20 -16.25
N LEU A 75 1.61 6.23 -15.84
CA LEU A 75 0.93 5.05 -15.28
C LEU A 75 0.65 4.00 -16.36
N PRO A 76 0.92 2.71 -16.07
CA PRO A 76 0.55 1.65 -16.99
C PRO A 76 -0.96 1.41 -16.94
N THR A 77 -1.55 1.00 -18.08
CA THR A 77 -3.00 0.83 -18.22
C THR A 77 -3.59 -0.28 -17.34
N ASP A 78 -2.76 -1.25 -16.95
CA ASP A 78 -3.12 -2.39 -16.13
C ASP A 78 -2.93 -2.14 -14.62
N ILE A 79 -2.56 -0.92 -14.21
CA ILE A 79 -2.15 -0.63 -12.82
C ILE A 79 -3.20 -1.01 -11.77
N PHE A 80 -4.49 -0.88 -12.11
CA PHE A 80 -5.60 -1.19 -11.21
C PHE A 80 -5.90 -2.69 -11.10
N GLU A 81 -5.32 -3.53 -11.97
CA GLU A 81 -5.41 -4.99 -11.90
C GLU A 81 -4.28 -5.60 -11.06
N LYS A 82 -3.28 -4.79 -10.69
CA LYS A 82 -2.11 -5.22 -9.90
C LYS A 82 -2.39 -5.26 -8.40
N THR A 83 -1.58 -6.03 -7.69
CA THR A 83 -1.61 -6.09 -6.23
C THR A 83 -1.20 -4.75 -5.60
N ASP A 84 -1.61 -4.51 -4.36
CA ASP A 84 -1.24 -3.30 -3.60
C ASP A 84 0.28 -3.11 -3.54
N LYS A 85 1.05 -4.20 -3.40
CA LYS A 85 2.50 -4.15 -3.40
C LYS A 85 3.05 -3.68 -4.75
N GLU A 86 2.55 -4.23 -5.85
CA GLU A 86 3.00 -3.84 -7.19
C GLU A 86 2.58 -2.40 -7.53
N GLN A 87 1.39 -1.97 -7.09
CA GLN A 87 0.95 -0.58 -7.21
C GLN A 87 1.90 0.36 -6.45
N TYR A 88 2.27 0.00 -5.21
CA TYR A 88 3.24 0.76 -4.43
C TYR A 88 4.61 0.80 -5.11
N ASP A 89 5.17 -0.35 -5.48
CA ASP A 89 6.50 -0.42 -6.10
C ASP A 89 6.54 0.38 -7.41
N THR A 90 5.48 0.30 -8.22
CA THR A 90 5.31 1.10 -9.45
C THR A 90 5.24 2.60 -9.12
N SER A 91 4.43 2.98 -8.13
CA SER A 91 4.29 4.39 -7.71
C SER A 91 5.63 4.99 -7.31
N ILE A 92 6.41 4.29 -6.50
CA ILE A 92 7.72 4.75 -6.03
C ILE A 92 8.74 4.80 -7.16
N ALA A 93 8.74 3.82 -8.06
CA ALA A 93 9.63 3.80 -9.23
C ALA A 93 9.32 4.90 -10.26
N LEU A 94 8.06 5.33 -10.36
CA LEU A 94 7.68 6.49 -11.17
C LEU A 94 8.02 7.79 -10.45
N ALA A 95 7.73 7.88 -9.14
CA ALA A 95 8.03 9.05 -8.33
C ALA A 95 9.53 9.41 -8.37
N SER A 96 10.43 8.43 -8.27
CA SER A 96 11.88 8.67 -8.28
C SER A 96 12.40 9.27 -9.59
N LYS A 97 11.63 9.20 -10.68
CA LYS A 97 11.97 9.84 -11.96
C LYS A 97 11.48 11.29 -12.06
N ILE A 98 10.52 11.67 -11.21
CA ILE A 98 9.82 12.97 -11.28
C ILE A 98 10.29 13.90 -10.16
N VAL A 99 10.55 13.36 -8.96
CA VAL A 99 10.87 14.13 -7.77
C VAL A 99 12.20 13.72 -7.13
N SER A 100 12.72 14.55 -6.23
CA SER A 100 13.96 14.26 -5.50
C SER A 100 13.82 13.08 -4.53
N ASP A 101 14.94 12.44 -4.18
CA ASP A 101 14.96 11.30 -3.24
C ASP A 101 14.33 11.64 -1.86
N VAL A 102 14.49 12.88 -1.40
CA VAL A 102 13.87 13.37 -0.16
C VAL A 102 12.34 13.35 -0.29
N GLN A 103 11.81 13.83 -1.42
CA GLN A 103 10.37 13.81 -1.69
C GLN A 103 9.85 12.37 -1.87
N VAL A 104 10.62 11.47 -2.48
CA VAL A 104 10.27 10.04 -2.55
C VAL A 104 10.09 9.45 -1.14
N ASN A 105 10.98 9.77 -0.20
CA ASN A 105 10.84 9.30 1.18
C ASN A 105 9.62 9.91 1.88
N LEU A 106 9.27 11.16 1.58
CA LEU A 106 8.03 11.77 2.07
C LEU A 106 6.79 11.11 1.46
N ILE A 107 6.82 10.69 0.19
CA ILE A 107 5.74 9.92 -0.44
C ILE A 107 5.57 8.58 0.28
N LYS A 108 6.65 7.84 0.50
CA LYS A 108 6.62 6.58 1.25
C LYS A 108 6.00 6.76 2.64
N PHE A 109 6.40 7.83 3.33
CA PHE A 109 5.84 8.18 4.63
C PHE A 109 4.35 8.49 4.53
N ALA A 110 3.93 9.35 3.60
CA ALA A 110 2.53 9.71 3.39
C ALA A 110 1.63 8.50 3.05
N LEU A 111 2.13 7.57 2.25
CA LEU A 111 1.46 6.31 1.93
C LEU A 111 1.37 5.39 3.15
N SER A 112 2.43 5.30 3.97
CA SER A 112 2.45 4.45 5.17
C SER A 112 1.41 4.87 6.22
N ILE A 113 1.18 6.18 6.37
CA ILE A 113 0.17 6.73 7.29
C ILE A 113 -1.19 6.92 6.62
N ARG A 114 -1.33 6.56 5.33
CA ARG A 114 -2.57 6.68 4.56
C ARG A 114 -3.13 8.10 4.54
N ASN A 115 -2.25 9.09 4.43
CA ASN A 115 -2.55 10.52 4.62
C ASN A 115 -3.70 11.02 3.72
N PHE A 116 -3.78 10.52 2.48
CA PHE A 116 -4.77 10.97 1.49
C PHE A 116 -6.05 10.11 1.45
N SER A 117 -6.14 9.04 2.25
CA SER A 117 -7.32 8.19 2.31
C SER A 117 -8.62 8.96 2.64
N PRO A 118 -8.65 9.89 3.61
CA PRO A 118 -9.86 10.68 3.89
C PRO A 118 -10.29 11.56 2.72
N LYS A 119 -9.33 12.13 1.98
CA LYS A 119 -9.61 13.00 0.81
C LYS A 119 -10.26 12.20 -0.32
N LEU A 120 -9.73 11.01 -0.60
CA LEU A 120 -10.34 10.10 -1.58
C LEU A 120 -11.72 9.61 -1.16
N GLN A 121 -11.93 9.38 0.14
CA GLN A 121 -13.26 9.05 0.65
C GLN A 121 -14.26 10.21 0.46
N ALA A 122 -13.83 11.46 0.63
CA ALA A 122 -14.67 12.62 0.34
C ALA A 122 -15.07 12.67 -1.15
N TYR A 123 -14.13 12.44 -2.07
CA TYR A 123 -14.45 12.34 -3.51
C TYR A 123 -15.43 11.20 -3.81
N LYS A 124 -15.27 10.05 -3.16
CA LYS A 124 -16.22 8.94 -3.29
C LYS A 124 -17.62 9.34 -2.83
N GLN A 125 -17.74 10.09 -1.73
CA GLN A 125 -19.03 10.59 -1.25
C GLN A 125 -19.67 11.58 -2.22
N LEU A 126 -18.90 12.52 -2.75
CA LEU A 126 -19.39 13.45 -3.78
C LEU A 126 -19.89 12.70 -5.01
N TRP A 127 -19.18 11.67 -5.44
CA TRP A 127 -19.61 10.81 -6.53
C TRP A 127 -20.92 10.08 -6.22
N GLN A 128 -21.09 9.54 -5.01
CA GLN A 128 -22.35 8.93 -4.59
C GLN A 128 -23.52 9.92 -4.62
N THR A 129 -23.29 11.18 -4.22
CA THR A 129 -24.30 12.24 -4.35
C THR A 129 -24.67 12.49 -5.82
N ALA A 130 -23.69 12.53 -6.72
CA ALA A 130 -23.93 12.69 -8.15
C ALA A 130 -24.71 11.51 -8.76
N LEU A 131 -24.42 10.28 -8.34
CA LEU A 131 -25.19 9.09 -8.74
C LEU A 131 -26.66 9.22 -8.35
N ASN A 132 -26.95 9.68 -7.14
CA ASN A 132 -28.31 9.88 -6.65
C ASN A 132 -29.07 10.99 -7.42
N SER A 133 -28.34 11.94 -8.03
CA SER A 133 -28.93 12.95 -8.94
C SER A 133 -29.16 12.45 -10.37
N GLY A 134 -28.83 11.19 -10.69
CA GLY A 134 -29.04 10.60 -12.00
C GLY A 134 -27.83 10.66 -12.94
N CYS A 135 -26.66 11.13 -12.48
CA CYS A 135 -25.43 10.95 -13.25
C CYS A 135 -24.97 9.50 -13.14
N ALA A 136 -24.74 8.82 -14.26
CA ALA A 136 -24.25 7.44 -14.25
C ALA A 136 -23.18 7.23 -15.32
N ILE A 137 -22.11 6.53 -14.95
CA ILE A 137 -21.13 6.00 -15.89
C ILE A 137 -21.72 4.71 -16.47
N THR A 138 -22.04 4.74 -17.76
CA THR A 138 -22.70 3.63 -18.47
C THR A 138 -21.71 2.72 -19.20
N GLU A 139 -20.46 3.15 -19.34
CA GLU A 139 -19.41 2.45 -20.10
C GLU A 139 -18.26 2.05 -19.18
N LYS A 140 -17.62 0.91 -19.45
CA LYS A 140 -16.55 0.37 -18.61
C LYS A 140 -15.33 1.32 -18.48
N ASN A 141 -15.07 2.14 -19.50
CA ASN A 141 -14.05 3.19 -19.51
C ASN A 141 -14.67 4.59 -19.70
N GLY A 142 -15.94 4.75 -19.30
CA GLY A 142 -16.65 6.02 -19.42
C GLY A 142 -16.22 7.01 -18.34
N ALA A 143 -16.20 8.28 -18.71
CA ALA A 143 -16.09 9.39 -17.77
C ALA A 143 -17.37 10.23 -17.83
N VAL A 144 -17.70 10.92 -16.75
CA VAL A 144 -18.79 11.90 -16.72
C VAL A 144 -18.33 13.14 -15.98
N ALA A 145 -18.69 14.30 -16.51
CA ALA A 145 -18.48 15.58 -15.86
C ALA A 145 -19.82 16.14 -15.38
N LEU A 146 -19.87 16.67 -14.16
CA LEU A 146 -21.03 17.38 -13.64
C LEU A 146 -20.78 18.89 -13.82
N ILE A 147 -21.54 19.54 -14.70
CA ILE A 147 -21.38 20.95 -15.06
C ILE A 147 -22.74 21.64 -14.89
N GLY A 148 -22.86 22.55 -13.92
CA GLY A 148 -24.11 23.30 -13.65
C GLY A 148 -25.34 22.42 -13.41
N GLY A 149 -25.18 21.28 -12.72
CA GLY A 149 -26.25 20.32 -12.47
C GLY A 149 -26.58 19.40 -13.65
N LYS A 150 -25.86 19.49 -14.78
CA LYS A 150 -26.00 18.60 -15.93
C LYS A 150 -24.84 17.60 -15.98
N CYS A 151 -25.16 16.33 -16.20
CA CYS A 151 -24.18 15.28 -16.40
C CYS A 151 -23.80 15.22 -17.88
N VAL A 152 -22.53 15.46 -18.21
CA VAL A 152 -22.00 15.44 -19.57
C VAL A 152 -21.08 14.24 -19.72
N LYS A 153 -21.42 13.32 -20.62
CA LYS A 153 -20.64 12.11 -20.91
C LYS A 153 -19.71 12.28 -22.10
N ASP A 154 -20.12 13.10 -23.07
CA ASP A 154 -19.36 13.34 -24.30
C ASP A 154 -18.33 14.45 -24.12
N ALA A 155 -17.05 14.12 -24.34
CA ALA A 155 -15.95 15.09 -24.28
C ALA A 155 -16.16 16.28 -25.25
N LYS A 156 -16.83 16.06 -26.39
CA LYS A 156 -17.12 17.12 -27.38
C LYS A 156 -18.08 18.17 -26.82
N LEU A 157 -19.03 17.77 -25.99
CA LEU A 157 -20.05 18.65 -25.40
C LEU A 157 -19.55 19.36 -24.13
N LEU A 158 -18.37 18.97 -23.63
CA LEU A 158 -17.79 19.52 -22.40
C LEU A 158 -17.56 21.03 -22.53
N LYS A 159 -17.00 21.48 -23.65
CA LYS A 159 -16.70 22.89 -23.88
C LYS A 159 -17.98 23.74 -23.84
N ASP A 160 -19.01 23.30 -24.54
CA ASP A 160 -20.30 24.00 -24.63
C ASP A 160 -21.00 24.04 -23.26
N ALA A 161 -20.95 22.92 -22.53
CA ALA A 161 -21.50 22.84 -21.18
C ALA A 161 -20.82 23.82 -20.22
N VAL A 162 -19.48 23.94 -20.26
CA VAL A 162 -18.74 24.91 -19.44
C VAL A 162 -19.14 26.35 -19.79
N HIS A 163 -19.23 26.68 -21.08
CA HIS A 163 -19.63 28.03 -21.53
C HIS A 163 -21.06 28.38 -21.10
N SER A 164 -21.95 27.39 -21.03
CA SER A 164 -23.34 27.61 -20.58
C SER A 164 -23.47 27.93 -19.09
N CYS A 165 -22.51 27.51 -18.25
CA CYS A 165 -22.53 27.74 -16.80
C CYS A 165 -21.79 29.00 -16.37
N HIS A 166 -20.81 29.42 -17.18
CA HIS A 166 -20.12 30.69 -17.01
C HIS A 166 -20.15 31.42 -18.35
N PRO A 167 -21.21 32.21 -18.63
CA PRO A 167 -21.22 33.03 -19.83
C PRO A 167 -20.00 33.95 -19.75
N ALA A 168 -19.07 33.77 -20.70
CA ALA A 168 -17.89 34.63 -20.79
C ALA A 168 -18.34 36.09 -20.78
N LYS A 169 -17.76 36.89 -19.90
CA LYS A 169 -17.91 38.35 -19.93
C LYS A 169 -17.32 38.91 -21.22
#